data_AF-A0A3B9RZU2-F1
#
_entry.id   AF-A0A3B9RZU2-F1
#
_cell.length_a   1.000
_cell.length_b   1.000
_cell.length_c   1.000
_cell.angle_alpha   90.00
_cell.angle_beta   90.00
_cell.angle_gamma   90.00
#
_symmetry.space_group_name_H-M   'P 1'
#
loop_
_entity.id
_entity.type
_entity.pdbx_description
1 polymer ?
#
loop_
_entity_poly.entity_id
_entity_poly.type
_entity_poly.pdbx_seq_one_letter_code
_entity_poly.pdbx_strand_id
1 'polypeptide(L)'
;MTYNKNFVSRIYLLILMGIIIWLLISRGSDILDIFSDARPIPLIALVGFAFLPFFANTAFWAIALKELGENVTWRQVNEAALKTTLTRYLPGGIWLFASRSLFLANQGVTKRSLITLFGLENLLAIPIAVFIGSLL
;
A
#
# COMPACT_ATOMS: atom_id res chain seq x y z
N MET A 1 -36.48 2.19 -6.41
CA MET A 1 -35.42 2.45 -7.41
C MET A 1 -34.22 1.59 -7.04
N THR A 2 -34.16 0.36 -7.57
CA THR A 2 -33.14 -0.64 -7.22
C THR A 2 -31.83 -0.28 -7.92
N TYR A 3 -30.85 0.17 -7.15
CA TYR A 3 -29.54 0.59 -7.63
C TYR A 3 -28.76 -0.61 -8.20
N ASN A 4 -28.75 -0.75 -9.53
CA ASN A 4 -28.05 -1.86 -10.20
C ASN A 4 -26.54 -1.56 -10.25
N LYS A 5 -25.83 -1.88 -9.16
CA LYS A 5 -24.37 -1.71 -9.01
C LYS A 5 -23.58 -2.20 -10.23
N ASN A 6 -24.04 -3.27 -10.86
CA ASN A 6 -23.36 -3.88 -12.02
C ASN A 6 -23.45 -3.00 -13.27
N PHE A 7 -24.55 -2.29 -13.48
CA PHE A 7 -24.71 -1.40 -14.63
C PHE A 7 -23.87 -0.12 -14.46
N VAL A 8 -23.89 0.48 -13.28
CA VAL A 8 -23.07 1.67 -12.95
C VAL A 8 -21.58 1.34 -13.04
N SER A 9 -21.16 0.18 -12.52
CA SER A 9 -19.79 -0.28 -12.62
C SER A 9 -19.34 -0.47 -14.08
N ARG A 10 -20.19 -1.04 -14.94
CA ARG A 10 -19.88 -1.19 -16.37
C ARG A 10 -19.72 0.16 -17.08
N ILE A 11 -20.63 1.10 -16.83
CA ILE A 11 -20.52 2.46 -17.39
C ILE A 11 -19.23 3.14 -16.92
N TYR A 12 -18.95 3.07 -15.61
CA TYR A 12 -17.72 3.61 -15.05
C TYR A 12 -16.47 3.01 -15.71
N LEU A 13 -16.42 1.69 -15.87
CA LEU A 13 -15.30 1.00 -16.53
C LEU A 13 -15.17 1.41 -17.99
N LEU A 14 -16.28 1.54 -18.73
CA LEU A 14 -16.26 2.00 -20.12
C LEU A 14 -15.74 3.43 -20.25
N ILE A 15 -16.19 4.34 -19.36
CA ILE A 15 -15.70 5.72 -19.31
C ILE A 15 -14.22 5.74 -18.97
N LEU A 16 -13.80 5.00 -17.93
CA LEU A 16 -12.41 4.90 -17.52
C LEU A 16 -11.53 4.38 -18.66
N MET A 17 -11.98 3.34 -19.36
CA MET A 17 -11.27 2.76 -20.49
C MET A 17 -11.19 3.75 -21.67
N GLY A 18 -12.26 4.49 -21.95
CA GLY A 18 -12.27 5.57 -22.92
C GLY A 18 -11.29 6.69 -22.58
N ILE A 19 -11.22 7.10 -21.31
CA ILE A 19 -10.24 8.08 -20.82
C ILE A 19 -8.82 7.54 -21.01
N ILE A 20 -8.55 6.30 -20.62
CA ILE A 20 -7.22 5.68 -20.77
C ILE A 20 -6.81 5.65 -22.24
N ILE A 21 -7.69 5.20 -23.14
CA ILE A 21 -7.41 5.16 -24.59
C ILE A 21 -7.16 6.56 -25.13
N TRP A 22 -8.00 7.54 -24.76
CA TRP A 22 -7.82 8.93 -25.17
C TRP A 22 -6.48 9.50 -24.69
N LEU A 23 -6.07 9.18 -23.45
CA LEU A 23 -4.82 9.64 -22.86
C LEU A 23 -3.60 8.99 -23.53
N LEU A 24 -3.69 7.70 -23.85
CA LEU A 24 -2.67 6.99 -24.62
C LEU A 24 -2.53 7.51 -26.05
N ILE A 25 -3.63 7.91 -26.71
CA ILE A 25 -3.55 8.47 -28.06
C ILE A 25 -3.00 9.91 -28.03
N SER A 26 -3.45 10.73 -27.07
CA SER A 26 -3.10 12.15 -26.99
C SER A 26 -1.72 12.43 -26.40
N ARG A 27 -1.23 11.57 -25.51
CA ARG A 27 0.04 11.73 -24.77
C ARG A 27 0.99 10.55 -24.95
N GLY A 28 0.63 9.54 -25.73
CA GLY A 28 1.42 8.31 -25.86
C GLY A 28 2.81 8.56 -26.42
N SER A 29 2.95 9.46 -27.39
CA SER A 29 4.27 9.86 -27.92
C SER A 29 5.13 10.49 -26.83
N ASP A 30 4.59 11.44 -26.07
CA ASP A 30 5.30 12.12 -24.97
C ASP A 30 5.75 11.11 -23.90
N ILE A 31 4.90 10.12 -23.59
CA ILE A 31 5.21 9.04 -22.65
C ILE A 31 6.31 8.13 -23.22
N LEU A 32 6.20 7.73 -24.48
CA LEU A 32 7.17 6.87 -25.15
C LEU A 32 8.53 7.57 -25.32
N ASP A 33 8.56 8.88 -25.51
CA ASP A 33 9.79 9.67 -25.56
C ASP A 33 10.49 9.69 -24.19
N ILE A 34 9.74 9.75 -23.09
CA ILE A 34 10.31 9.59 -21.73
C ILE A 34 10.92 8.19 -21.56
N PHE A 35 10.29 7.15 -22.13
CA PHE A 35 10.81 5.78 -22.06
C PHE A 35 11.97 5.51 -23.02
N SER A 36 12.04 6.20 -24.17
CA SER A 36 13.10 6.03 -25.16
C SER A 36 14.43 6.60 -24.66
N ASP A 37 14.38 7.67 -23.86
CA ASP A 37 15.52 8.21 -23.11
C ASP A 37 15.80 7.46 -21.79
N ALA A 38 14.87 6.61 -21.35
CA ALA A 38 15.03 5.91 -20.08
C ALA A 38 16.01 4.76 -20.18
N ARG A 39 16.93 4.68 -19.21
CA ARG A 39 17.81 3.52 -19.04
C ARG A 39 17.01 2.38 -18.37
N PRO A 40 16.72 1.27 -19.06
CA PRO A 40 15.79 0.25 -18.55
C PRO A 40 16.32 -0.45 -17.30
N ILE A 41 17.63 -0.65 -17.19
CA ILE A 41 18.26 -1.29 -16.03
C ILE A 41 18.09 -0.45 -14.76
N PRO A 42 18.45 0.85 -14.73
CA PRO A 42 18.14 1.75 -13.61
C PRO A 42 16.66 1.81 -13.24
N LEU A 43 15.74 1.77 -14.21
CA LEU A 43 14.31 1.74 -13.92
C LEU A 43 13.87 0.45 -13.23
N ILE A 44 14.29 -0.71 -13.72
CA ILE A 44 14.00 -2.00 -13.08
C ILE A 44 14.59 -2.03 -11.67
N ALA A 45 15.82 -1.55 -11.52
CA ALA A 45 16.45 -1.43 -10.21
C ALA A 45 15.65 -0.51 -9.29
N LEU A 46 15.25 0.67 -9.75
CA LEU A 46 14.44 1.63 -8.99
C LEU A 46 13.11 1.01 -8.55
N VAL A 47 12.42 0.31 -9.45
CA VAL A 47 11.18 -0.43 -9.14
C VAL A 47 11.46 -1.49 -8.08
N GLY A 48 12.54 -2.27 -8.21
CA GLY A 48 12.97 -3.24 -7.21
C GLY A 48 13.25 -2.59 -5.84
N PHE A 49 13.98 -1.48 -5.82
CA PHE A 49 14.27 -0.71 -4.61
C PHE A 49 12.99 -0.14 -3.98
N ALA A 50 11.98 0.21 -4.78
CA ALA A 50 10.69 0.70 -4.28
C ALA A 50 9.91 -0.37 -3.48
N PHE A 51 10.24 -1.66 -3.63
CA PHE A 51 9.68 -2.73 -2.79
C PHE A 51 10.40 -2.91 -1.45
N LEU A 52 11.62 -2.39 -1.26
CA LEU A 52 12.33 -2.56 0.01
C LEU A 52 11.57 -1.96 1.20
N PRO A 53 11.00 -0.74 1.12
CA PRO A 53 10.19 -0.20 2.22
C PRO A 53 8.98 -1.07 2.54
N PHE A 54 8.40 -1.74 1.55
CA PHE A 54 7.30 -2.69 1.77
C PHE A 54 7.77 -3.87 2.62
N PHE A 55 8.88 -4.52 2.26
CA PHE A 55 9.41 -5.65 3.02
C PHE A 55 9.92 -5.24 4.41
N ALA A 56 10.56 -4.07 4.53
CA ALA A 56 10.98 -3.54 5.82
C ALA A 56 9.78 -3.30 6.75
N ASN A 57 8.68 -2.74 6.23
CA ASN A 57 7.45 -2.52 7.00
C ASN A 57 6.80 -3.84 7.43
N THR A 58 6.71 -4.85 6.57
CA THR A 58 6.12 -6.13 6.96
C THR A 58 7.01 -6.92 7.91
N ALA A 59 8.34 -6.80 7.79
CA ALA A 59 9.28 -7.37 8.75
C ALA A 59 9.13 -6.72 10.14
N PHE A 60 9.03 -5.39 10.19
CA PHE A 60 8.74 -4.66 11.44
C PHE A 60 7.47 -5.18 12.12
N TRP A 61 6.37 -5.31 11.37
CA TRP A 61 5.11 -5.86 11.88
C TRP A 61 5.26 -7.28 12.42
N ALA A 62 5.94 -8.17 11.68
CA ALA A 62 6.12 -9.55 12.10
C ALA A 62 6.95 -9.67 13.39
N ILE A 63 8.04 -8.90 13.48
CA ILE A 63 8.89 -8.85 14.67
C ILE A 63 8.11 -8.27 15.85
N ALA A 64 7.47 -7.11 15.68
CA ALA A 64 6.75 -6.46 16.77
C ALA A 64 5.58 -7.32 17.30
N LEU A 65 4.83 -7.98 16.43
CA LEU A 65 3.76 -8.90 16.87
C LEU A 65 4.33 -10.11 17.63
N LYS A 66 5.47 -10.65 17.17
CA LYS A 66 6.15 -11.74 17.86
C LYS A 66 6.64 -11.33 19.25
N GLU A 67 7.21 -10.14 19.39
CA GLU A 67 7.62 -9.57 20.69
C GLU A 67 6.42 -9.31 21.62
N LEU A 68 5.23 -9.06 21.06
CA LEU A 68 3.98 -8.95 21.82
C LEU A 68 3.36 -10.31 22.18
N GLY A 69 4.02 -11.42 21.85
CA GLY A 69 3.58 -12.78 22.19
C GLY A 69 2.65 -13.43 21.15
N GLU A 70 2.48 -12.81 19.98
CA GLU A 70 1.64 -13.36 18.92
C GLU A 70 2.41 -14.39 18.07
N ASN A 71 1.75 -15.50 17.74
CA ASN A 71 2.32 -16.52 16.86
C ASN A 71 2.04 -16.19 15.38
N VAL A 72 2.74 -15.17 14.85
CA VAL A 72 2.56 -14.68 13.48
C VAL A 72 3.83 -14.88 12.67
N THR A 73 3.68 -15.44 11.48
CA THR A 73 4.78 -15.59 10.52
C THR A 73 4.91 -14.35 9.63
N TRP A 74 6.12 -14.05 9.17
CA TRP A 74 6.33 -12.95 8.20
C TRP A 74 5.55 -13.15 6.91
N ARG A 75 5.31 -14.40 6.50
CA ARG A 75 4.46 -14.74 5.35
C ARG A 75 3.02 -14.27 5.54
N GLN A 76 2.42 -14.51 6.71
CA GLN A 76 1.06 -14.06 7.04
C GLN A 76 0.95 -12.53 6.99
N VAL A 77 1.96 -11.82 7.53
CA VAL A 77 2.00 -10.35 7.47
C VAL A 77 2.14 -9.84 6.04
N ASN A 78 3.00 -10.46 5.23
CA ASN A 78 3.14 -10.12 3.81
C ASN A 78 1.84 -10.33 3.03
N GLU A 79 1.16 -11.46 3.27
CA GLU A 79 -0.13 -11.74 2.63
C GLU A 79 -1.20 -10.72 3.04
N ALA A 80 -1.26 -10.36 4.33
CA ALA A 80 -2.13 -9.30 4.82
C ALA A 80 -1.81 -7.98 4.14
N ALA A 81 -0.54 -7.59 4.07
CA ALA A 81 -0.09 -6.34 3.46
C ALA A 81 -0.40 -6.27 1.97
N LEU A 82 -0.19 -7.34 1.21
CA LEU A 82 -0.52 -7.39 -0.22
C LEU A 82 -2.02 -7.22 -0.45
N LYS A 83 -2.86 -7.97 0.29
CA LYS A 83 -4.32 -7.94 0.15
C LYS A 83 -4.92 -6.60 0.56
N THR A 84 -4.25 -5.83 1.41
CA THR A 84 -4.76 -4.57 1.93
C THR A 84 -4.05 -3.32 1.42
N THR A 85 -3.00 -3.46 0.59
CA THR A 85 -2.20 -2.32 0.09
C THR A 85 -3.04 -1.25 -0.61
N LEU A 86 -4.07 -1.66 -1.37
CA LEU A 86 -4.94 -0.73 -2.08
C LEU A 86 -5.76 0.19 -1.16
N THR A 87 -5.91 -0.17 0.12
CA THR A 87 -6.61 0.68 1.08
C THR A 87 -5.83 1.95 1.44
N ARG A 88 -4.53 2.02 1.10
CA ARG A 88 -3.74 3.27 1.20
C ARG A 88 -4.32 4.40 0.36
N TYR A 89 -5.02 4.09 -0.73
CA TYR A 89 -5.64 5.09 -1.61
C TYR A 89 -6.99 5.60 -1.08
N LEU A 90 -7.47 5.08 0.05
CA LEU A 90 -8.66 5.59 0.72
C LEU A 90 -8.32 6.85 1.54
N PRO A 91 -9.23 7.84 1.60
CA PRO A 91 -8.99 9.10 2.29
C PRO A 91 -8.83 8.88 3.81
N GLY A 92 -7.78 9.44 4.41
CA GLY A 92 -7.62 9.48 5.87
C GLY A 92 -6.48 8.64 6.46
N GLY A 93 -5.63 7.98 5.66
CA GLY A 93 -4.36 7.36 6.09
C GLY A 93 -4.46 6.12 7.01
N ILE A 94 -5.54 6.00 7.79
CA ILE A 94 -5.78 4.92 8.76
C ILE A 94 -6.14 3.59 8.12
N TRP A 95 -6.64 3.61 6.88
CA TRP A 95 -7.26 2.44 6.24
C TRP A 95 -6.28 1.32 5.98
N LEU A 96 -5.02 1.66 5.64
CA LEU A 96 -3.97 0.68 5.45
C LEU A 96 -3.71 -0.12 6.72
N PHE A 97 -3.63 0.56 7.85
CA PHE A 97 -3.44 -0.06 9.15
C PHE A 97 -4.67 -0.87 9.56
N ALA A 98 -5.86 -0.27 9.48
CA ALA A 98 -7.10 -0.85 9.95
C ALA A 98 -7.44 -2.15 9.19
N SER A 99 -7.31 -2.13 7.86
CA SER A 99 -7.59 -3.30 7.02
C SER A 99 -6.60 -4.44 7.26
N ARG A 100 -5.30 -4.14 7.40
CA ARG A 100 -4.28 -5.15 7.73
C ARG A 100 -4.52 -5.75 9.10
N SER A 101 -4.84 -4.91 10.09
CA SER A 101 -5.17 -5.33 11.44
C SER A 101 -6.41 -6.22 11.48
N LEU A 102 -7.45 -5.87 10.71
CA LEU A 102 -8.64 -6.70 10.60
C LEU A 102 -8.32 -8.06 9.97
N PHE A 103 -7.49 -8.08 8.92
CA PHE A 103 -7.07 -9.32 8.26
C PHE A 103 -6.29 -10.23 9.22
N LEU A 104 -5.34 -9.67 9.99
CA LEU A 104 -4.56 -10.42 10.98
C LEU A 104 -5.38 -10.85 12.19
N ALA A 105 -6.34 -10.03 12.64
CA ALA A 105 -7.28 -10.41 13.70
C ALA A 105 -8.10 -11.64 13.30
N ASN A 106 -8.51 -11.72 12.02
CA ASN A 106 -9.20 -12.91 11.48
C ASN A 106 -8.29 -14.14 11.39
N GLN A 107 -6.98 -13.97 11.50
CA GLN A 107 -5.99 -15.07 11.59
C GLN A 107 -5.61 -15.39 13.05
N GLY A 108 -6.31 -14.82 14.03
CA GLY A 108 -6.13 -15.13 15.45
C GLY A 108 -5.23 -14.16 16.22
N VAL A 109 -4.73 -13.10 15.59
CA VAL A 109 -3.91 -12.07 16.29
C VAL A 109 -4.79 -11.29 17.25
N THR A 110 -4.34 -11.10 18.49
CA THR A 110 -5.16 -10.38 19.47
C THR A 110 -5.32 -8.90 19.13
N LYS A 111 -6.51 -8.36 19.38
CA LYS A 111 -6.80 -6.93 19.17
C LYS A 111 -5.90 -6.02 20.00
N ARG A 112 -5.51 -6.47 21.21
CA ARG A 112 -4.61 -5.72 22.09
C ARG A 112 -3.25 -5.50 21.43
N SER A 113 -2.64 -6.56 20.91
CA SER A 113 -1.35 -6.47 20.22
C SER A 113 -1.42 -5.58 18.98
N LEU A 114 -2.51 -5.65 18.21
CA LEU A 114 -2.74 -4.79 17.06
C LEU A 114 -2.87 -3.30 17.46
N ILE A 115 -3.59 -2.98 18.54
CA ILE A 115 -3.69 -1.60 19.04
C ILE A 115 -2.33 -1.09 19.53
N THR A 116 -1.57 -1.92 20.24
CA THR A 116 -0.21 -1.56 20.66
C THR A 116 0.69 -1.30 19.46
N LEU A 117 0.61 -2.13 18.43
CA LEU A 117 1.36 -1.95 17.20
C LEU A 117 0.97 -0.67 16.44
N PHE A 118 -0.32 -0.31 16.43
CA PHE A 118 -0.77 0.97 15.88
C PHE A 118 -0.08 2.14 16.57
N GLY A 119 -0.05 2.10 17.91
CA GLY A 119 0.62 3.11 18.71
C GLY A 119 2.10 3.19 18.36
N LEU A 120 2.79 2.05 18.31
CA LEU A 120 4.22 1.99 17.97
C LEU A 120 4.51 2.53 16.57
N GLU A 121 3.74 2.14 15.56
CA GLU A 121 3.95 2.58 14.17
C GLU A 121 3.78 4.11 14.02
N ASN A 122 2.76 4.69 14.66
CA ASN A 122 2.53 6.14 14.59
C ASN A 122 3.49 6.94 15.48
N LEU A 123 3.82 6.42 16.68
CA LEU A 123 4.77 7.06 17.58
C LEU A 123 6.18 7.07 17.00
N LEU A 124 6.57 6.07 16.21
CA LEU A 124 7.86 6.07 15.50
C LEU A 124 7.86 7.01 14.29
N ALA A 125 6.73 7.12 13.59
CA ALA A 125 6.62 7.99 12.42
C ALA A 125 6.85 9.47 12.76
N ILE A 126 6.38 9.94 13.93
CA ILE A 126 6.47 11.35 14.33
C ILE A 126 7.94 11.80 14.53
N PRO A 127 8.78 11.17 15.38
CA PRO A 127 10.18 11.53 15.55
C PRO A 127 10.99 11.42 14.26
N ILE A 128 10.72 10.40 13.43
CA ILE A 128 11.42 10.23 12.14
C ILE A 128 11.06 11.38 11.21
N ALA A 129 9.78 11.75 11.12
CA ALA A 129 9.33 12.88 10.31
C ALA A 129 9.94 14.20 10.80
N VAL A 130 9.98 14.43 12.12
CA VAL A 130 10.62 15.61 12.73
C VAL A 130 12.12 15.62 12.43
N PHE A 131 12.80 14.49 12.59
CA PHE A 131 14.23 14.36 12.31
C PHE A 131 14.56 14.64 10.85
N ILE A 132 13.87 13.99 9.90
CA ILE A 132 14.05 14.24 8.46
C ILE A 132 13.71 15.70 8.14
N GLY A 133 12.61 16.22 8.67
CA GLY A 133 12.21 17.62 8.48
C GLY A 133 13.19 18.63 9.05
N SER A 134 13.99 18.25 10.06
CA SER A 134 15.07 19.10 10.60
C SER A 134 16.36 19.07 9.79
N LEU A 135 16.52 18.07 8.91
CA LEU A 135 17.67 17.93 8.01
C LEU A 135 17.45 18.57 6.63
N LEU A 136 16.22 18.95 6.32
CA LEU A 136 15.80 19.62 5.09
C LEU A 136 15.74 21.14 5.29
#